data_AF-A0A1G8IJ59-F1
#
_entry.id   AF-A0A1G8IJ59-F1
#
_cell.length_a   1.000
_cell.length_b   1.000
_cell.length_c   1.000
_cell.angle_alpha   90.00
_cell.angle_beta   90.00
_cell.angle_gamma   90.00
#
_symmetry.space_group_name_H-M   'P 1'
#
loop_
_entity.id
_entity.type
_entity.pdbx_description
1 polymer ?
#
loop_
_entity_poly.entity_id
_entity_poly.type
_entity_poly.pdbx_seq_one_letter_code
_entity_poly.pdbx_strand_id
1 'polypeptide(L)'
;MPARRGGRLADGTPYVEATGGQRMGKYALDVVVILALFVVLFFVLAIALDTAGVSSESGAGIVLPGAYALSALGYGFVTGFSRTLGAKAAGVRNLRFLDGKPMGPFQSAWRTLLLALFWPVTLIVMLGSLFSGSPGFAPNVSRARHYVVADVRSR
;
A
#
# COMPACT_ATOMS: atom_id res chain seq x y z
N MET A 1 1.72 -18.10 10.39
CA MET A 1 1.15 -19.03 9.38
C MET A 1 2.23 -19.40 8.38
N PRO A 2 2.39 -20.70 8.05
CA PRO A 2 3.35 -21.15 7.02
C PRO A 2 2.92 -20.66 5.63
N ALA A 3 3.91 -20.44 4.77
CA ALA A 3 3.69 -19.92 3.43
C ALA A 3 3.01 -21.00 2.55
N ARG A 4 1.83 -20.71 2.01
CA ARG A 4 1.10 -21.64 1.12
C ARG A 4 1.54 -21.42 -0.33
N ARG A 5 1.83 -22.50 -1.07
CA ARG A 5 1.99 -22.45 -2.53
C ARG A 5 0.63 -22.13 -3.14
N GLY A 6 0.47 -20.93 -3.68
CA GLY A 6 -0.85 -20.33 -3.97
C GLY A 6 -1.27 -20.34 -5.44
N GLY A 7 -0.37 -20.60 -6.38
CA GLY A 7 -0.66 -20.56 -7.81
C GLY A 7 0.60 -20.46 -8.68
N ARG A 8 0.42 -20.09 -9.96
CA ARG A 8 1.51 -19.86 -10.92
C ARG A 8 1.56 -18.38 -11.33
N LEU A 9 2.76 -17.86 -11.59
CA LEU A 9 2.99 -16.57 -12.22
C LEU A 9 2.61 -16.60 -13.71
N ALA A 10 2.64 -15.43 -14.37
CA ALA A 10 2.38 -15.32 -15.80
C ALA A 10 3.32 -16.19 -16.68
N ASP A 11 4.51 -16.50 -16.18
CA ASP A 11 5.51 -17.37 -16.83
C ASP A 11 5.37 -18.86 -16.45
N GLY A 12 4.32 -19.22 -15.70
CA GLY A 12 4.06 -20.59 -15.25
C GLY A 12 4.83 -21.00 -13.99
N THR A 13 5.75 -20.17 -13.48
CA THR A 13 6.52 -20.51 -12.27
C THR A 13 5.63 -20.49 -11.02
N PRO A 14 5.76 -21.46 -10.10
CA PRO A 14 4.97 -21.45 -8.87
C PRO A 14 5.36 -20.27 -7.98
N TYR A 15 4.39 -19.63 -7.35
CA TYR A 15 4.67 -18.61 -6.33
C TYR A 15 4.21 -19.06 -4.94
N VAL A 16 4.90 -18.53 -3.94
CA VAL A 16 4.58 -18.72 -2.52
C VAL A 16 3.84 -17.47 -2.02
N GLU A 17 2.71 -17.64 -1.33
CA GLU A 17 2.03 -16.52 -0.72
C GLU A 17 2.87 -15.91 0.41
N ALA A 18 2.95 -14.58 0.43
CA ALA A 18 3.62 -13.86 1.50
C ALA A 18 2.96 -14.14 2.86
N THR A 19 3.81 -14.35 3.86
CA THR A 19 3.40 -14.51 5.27
C THR A 19 2.69 -13.25 5.80
N GLY A 20 1.91 -13.40 6.87
CA GLY A 20 1.23 -12.28 7.54
C GLY A 20 2.21 -11.16 7.92
N GLY A 21 3.36 -11.51 8.51
CA GLY A 21 4.40 -10.56 8.90
C GLY A 21 4.98 -9.77 7.72
N GLN A 22 5.25 -10.42 6.58
CA GLN A 22 5.72 -9.73 5.37
C GLN A 22 4.67 -8.75 4.82
N ARG A 23 3.39 -9.12 4.85
CA ARG A 23 2.29 -8.24 4.43
C ARG A 23 2.17 -7.03 5.38
N MET A 24 2.21 -7.26 6.69
CA MET A 24 2.16 -6.21 7.69
C MET A 24 3.34 -5.24 7.56
N GLY A 25 4.57 -5.75 7.51
CA GLY A 25 5.78 -4.93 7.37
C GLY A 25 5.78 -4.11 6.08
N LYS A 26 5.28 -4.69 4.98
CA LYS A 26 5.07 -3.95 3.74
C LYS A 26 4.11 -2.77 3.94
N TYR A 27 2.92 -3.01 4.49
CA TYR A 27 1.91 -1.97 4.63
C TYR A 27 2.32 -0.89 5.61
N ALA A 28 2.95 -1.26 6.72
CA ALA A 28 3.49 -0.31 7.69
C ALA A 28 4.52 0.62 7.03
N LEU A 29 5.49 0.07 6.29
CA LEU A 29 6.48 0.89 5.59
C LEU A 29 5.86 1.77 4.50
N ASP A 30 4.88 1.24 3.74
CA ASP A 30 4.18 2.03 2.72
C ASP A 30 3.40 3.20 3.35
N VAL A 31 2.77 3.02 4.51
CA VAL A 31 2.10 4.11 5.26
C VAL A 31 3.11 5.16 5.72
N VAL A 32 4.26 4.76 6.28
CA VAL A 32 5.32 5.70 6.68
C VAL A 32 5.79 6.55 5.49
N VAL A 33 5.97 5.93 4.32
CA VAL A 33 6.38 6.65 3.10
C VAL A 33 5.31 7.64 2.66
N ILE A 34 4.03 7.26 2.69
CA ILE A 34 2.91 8.15 2.34
C ILE A 34 2.88 9.35 3.29
N LEU A 35 3.03 9.13 4.60
CA LEU A 35 3.05 10.21 5.59
C LEU A 35 4.24 11.15 5.38
N ALA A 36 5.43 10.62 5.07
CA ALA A 36 6.58 11.45 4.75
C ALA A 36 6.33 12.31 3.48
N LEU A 37 5.77 11.72 2.42
CA LEU A 37 5.40 12.44 1.20
C LEU A 37 4.30 13.48 1.44
N PHE A 38 3.34 13.16 2.30
CA PHE A 38 2.29 14.08 2.72
C PHE A 38 2.90 15.33 3.38
N VAL A 39 3.83 15.18 4.32
CA VAL A 39 4.49 16.32 4.96
C VAL A 39 5.18 17.21 3.93
N VAL A 40 5.93 16.62 2.99
CA VAL A 40 6.60 17.37 1.93
C VAL A 40 5.59 18.10 1.03
N LEU A 41 4.57 17.40 0.54
CA LEU A 41 3.54 17.98 -0.33
C LEU A 41 2.69 19.04 0.38
N PHE A 42 2.46 18.88 1.68
CA PHE A 42 1.75 19.85 2.51
C PHE A 42 2.49 21.19 2.48
N PHE A 43 3.80 21.19 2.75
CA PHE A 43 4.59 22.43 2.71
C PHE A 43 4.68 23.02 1.29
N VAL A 44 4.88 22.18 0.27
CA VAL A 44 4.92 22.65 -1.12
C VAL A 44 3.61 23.32 -1.52
N LEU A 45 2.47 22.71 -1.22
CA LEU A 45 1.15 23.26 -1.55
C LEU A 45 0.83 24.49 -0.70
N ALA A 46 1.18 24.50 0.58
CA ALA A 46 0.99 25.66 1.44
C ALA A 46 1.75 26.88 0.91
N ILE A 47 3.03 26.72 0.56
CA ILE A 47 3.84 27.79 -0.04
C ILE A 47 3.25 28.23 -1.38
N ALA A 48 2.88 27.28 -2.24
CA ALA A 48 2.32 27.61 -3.56
C ALA A 48 1.01 28.41 -3.44
N LEU A 49 0.11 28.05 -2.53
CA LEU A 49 -1.16 28.77 -2.35
C LEU A 49 -0.97 30.14 -1.69
N ASP A 50 -0.02 30.26 -0.77
CA ASP A 50 0.36 31.56 -0.19
C ASP A 50 0.89 32.51 -1.29
N THR A 51 1.79 32.02 -2.15
CA THR A 51 2.28 32.81 -3.30
C THR A 51 1.20 33.16 -4.31
N ALA A 52 0.11 32.38 -4.38
CA ALA A 52 -1.03 32.64 -5.24
C ALA A 52 -2.07 33.59 -4.62
N GLY A 53 -1.84 34.08 -3.39
CA GLY A 53 -2.75 35.00 -2.69
C GLY A 53 -4.05 34.34 -2.20
N VAL A 54 -4.07 33.01 -2.04
CA VAL A 54 -5.23 32.30 -1.51
C VAL A 54 -5.32 32.52 0.01
N SER A 55 -6.51 32.87 0.50
CA SER A 55 -6.72 33.09 1.94
C SER A 55 -6.39 31.83 2.76
N SER A 56 -5.86 32.03 3.97
CA SER A 56 -5.42 30.94 4.85
C SER A 56 -6.51 29.92 5.17
N GLU A 57 -7.75 30.36 5.35
CA GLU A 57 -8.91 29.49 5.60
C GLU A 57 -9.23 28.58 4.40
N SER A 58 -9.24 29.16 3.19
CA SER A 58 -9.49 28.41 1.95
C SER A 58 -8.30 27.50 1.60
N GLY A 59 -7.08 28.00 1.80
CA GLY A 59 -5.85 27.26 1.59
C GLY A 59 -5.76 26.03 2.50
N ALA A 60 -6.05 26.17 3.80
CA ALA A 60 -6.02 25.06 4.74
C ALA A 60 -7.00 23.92 4.35
N GLY A 61 -8.21 24.28 3.90
CA GLY A 61 -9.21 23.33 3.43
C GLY A 61 -8.80 22.53 2.19
N ILE A 62 -7.87 23.05 1.38
CA ILE A 62 -7.37 22.39 0.17
C ILE A 62 -6.06 21.65 0.44
N VAL A 63 -5.11 22.30 1.13
CA VAL A 63 -3.74 21.80 1.32
C VAL A 63 -3.75 20.49 2.07
N LEU A 64 -4.52 20.40 3.17
CA LEU A 64 -4.47 19.23 4.04
C LEU A 64 -5.04 17.97 3.36
N PRO A 65 -6.30 17.94 2.87
CA PRO A 65 -6.81 16.77 2.17
C PRO A 65 -6.14 16.56 0.80
N GLY A 66 -5.78 17.65 0.10
CA GLY A 66 -5.13 17.60 -1.20
C GLY A 66 -3.73 16.98 -1.13
N ALA A 67 -2.87 17.45 -0.23
CA ALA A 67 -1.54 16.87 -0.01
C ALA A 67 -1.64 15.41 0.40
N TYR A 68 -2.62 15.07 1.25
CA TYR A 68 -2.80 13.69 1.71
C TYR A 68 -3.21 12.76 0.56
N ALA A 69 -4.25 13.13 -0.19
CA ALA A 69 -4.73 12.34 -1.33
C ALA A 69 -3.65 12.24 -2.43
N LEU A 70 -2.98 13.35 -2.76
CA LEU A 70 -1.92 13.38 -3.78
C LEU A 70 -0.70 12.55 -3.36
N SER A 71 -0.31 12.56 -2.09
CA SER A 71 0.79 11.72 -1.60
C SER A 71 0.50 10.23 -1.80
N ALA A 72 -0.71 9.78 -1.45
CA ALA A 72 -1.11 8.39 -1.58
C ALA A 72 -1.31 7.97 -3.03
N LEU A 73 -2.01 8.79 -3.82
CA LEU A 73 -2.25 8.54 -5.24
C LEU A 73 -0.95 8.57 -6.04
N GLY A 74 -0.11 9.59 -5.83
CA GLY A 74 1.18 9.74 -6.52
C GLY A 74 2.12 8.60 -6.20
N TYR A 75 2.28 8.26 -4.92
CA TYR A 75 3.08 7.10 -4.51
C TYR A 75 2.54 5.81 -5.11
N GLY A 76 1.23 5.56 -5.02
CA GLY A 76 0.61 4.38 -5.59
C GLY A 76 0.76 4.28 -7.11
N PHE A 77 0.61 5.39 -7.83
CA PHE A 77 0.75 5.45 -9.28
C PHE A 77 2.18 5.12 -9.72
N VAL A 78 3.18 5.80 -9.16
CA VAL A 78 4.61 5.58 -9.46
C VAL A 78 5.01 4.13 -9.14
N THR A 79 4.55 3.62 -8.00
CA THR A 79 4.87 2.26 -7.58
C THR A 79 4.11 1.18 -8.34
N GLY A 80 3.05 1.51 -9.09
CA GLY A 80 2.36 0.54 -9.94
C GLY A 80 3.12 0.20 -11.22
N PHE A 81 4.08 1.02 -11.65
CA PHE A 81 5.08 0.63 -12.65
C PHE A 81 6.17 -0.27 -12.08
N SER A 82 6.30 -0.31 -10.75
CA SER A 82 7.39 -1.03 -10.08
C SER A 82 6.88 -1.79 -8.84
N ARG A 83 7.61 -1.71 -7.73
CA ARG A 83 7.23 -2.28 -6.43
C ARG A 83 7.27 -1.14 -5.43
N THR A 84 6.28 -1.08 -4.54
CA THR A 84 6.31 -0.17 -3.39
C THR A 84 7.56 -0.42 -2.54
N LEU A 85 8.05 0.60 -1.84
CA LEU A 85 9.20 0.47 -0.94
C LEU A 85 8.94 -0.60 0.12
N GLY A 86 7.74 -0.66 0.68
CA GLY A 86 7.29 -1.75 1.55
C GLY A 86 7.38 -3.12 0.87
N ALA A 87 6.95 -3.22 -0.39
CA ALA A 87 7.02 -4.45 -1.16
C ALA A 87 8.47 -4.89 -1.45
N LYS A 88 9.38 -3.94 -1.71
CA LYS A 88 10.81 -4.21 -1.89
C LYS A 88 11.45 -4.70 -0.58
N ALA A 89 11.23 -3.97 0.51
CA ALA A 89 11.78 -4.29 1.83
C ALA A 89 11.29 -5.66 2.35
N ALA A 90 9.99 -5.95 2.19
CA ALA A 90 9.40 -7.23 2.60
C ALA A 90 9.70 -8.38 1.62
N GLY A 91 10.28 -8.10 0.45
CA GLY A 91 10.55 -9.13 -0.56
C GLY A 91 9.31 -9.63 -1.31
N VAL A 92 8.18 -8.92 -1.24
CA VAL A 92 6.89 -9.36 -1.81
C VAL A 92 6.43 -8.56 -3.03
N ARG A 93 5.56 -9.12 -3.88
CA ARG A 93 4.96 -8.43 -5.03
C ARG A 93 3.46 -8.65 -5.06
N ASN A 94 2.70 -7.60 -5.39
CA ASN A 94 1.27 -7.74 -5.63
C ASN A 94 1.07 -8.21 -7.07
N LEU A 95 0.31 -9.27 -7.23
CA LEU A 95 -0.01 -9.87 -8.51
C LEU A 95 -1.52 -10.01 -8.64
N ARG A 96 -2.01 -9.89 -9.86
CA ARG A 96 -3.38 -10.22 -10.22
C ARG A 96 -3.54 -11.74 -10.20
N PHE A 97 -4.65 -12.22 -9.64
CA PHE A 97 -4.91 -13.65 -9.54
C PHE A 97 -5.24 -14.28 -10.91
N LEU A 98 -5.86 -13.51 -11.80
CA LEU A 98 -6.30 -13.98 -13.13
C LEU A 98 -5.15 -14.33 -14.07
N ASP A 99 -4.12 -13.48 -14.13
CA ASP A 99 -3.04 -13.58 -15.11
C ASP A 99 -1.63 -13.57 -14.48
N GLY A 100 -1.53 -13.50 -13.15
CA GLY A 100 -0.24 -13.44 -12.45
C GLY A 100 0.58 -12.18 -12.77
N LYS A 101 -0.02 -11.18 -13.43
CA LYS A 101 0.67 -9.95 -13.82
C LYS A 101 0.74 -8.96 -12.66
N PRO A 102 1.74 -8.05 -12.63
CA PRO A 102 1.75 -6.96 -11.69
C PRO A 102 0.51 -6.07 -11.83
N MET A 103 0.12 -5.46 -10.72
CA MET A 103 -0.99 -4.52 -10.66
C MET A 103 -0.66 -3.24 -11.45
N GLY A 104 -1.61 -2.70 -12.20
CA GLY A 104 -1.38 -1.49 -13.00
C GLY A 104 -1.25 -0.22 -12.14
N PRO A 105 -0.73 0.89 -12.71
CA PRO A 105 -0.50 2.15 -12.00
C PRO A 105 -1.78 2.73 -11.39
N PHE A 106 -2.89 2.74 -12.14
CA PHE A 106 -4.16 3.26 -11.64
C PHE A 106 -4.74 2.43 -10.50
N GLN A 107 -4.69 1.11 -10.62
CA GLN A 107 -5.12 0.20 -9.53
C GLN A 107 -4.25 0.40 -8.29
N SER A 108 -2.93 0.57 -8.48
CA SER A 108 -1.97 0.84 -7.41
C SER A 108 -2.21 2.17 -6.71
N ALA A 109 -2.51 3.22 -7.46
CA ALA A 109 -2.94 4.51 -6.90
C ALA A 109 -4.16 4.34 -5.99
N TRP A 110 -5.23 3.71 -6.48
CA TRP A 110 -6.45 3.50 -5.71
C TRP A 110 -6.22 2.66 -4.45
N ARG A 111 -5.46 1.57 -4.56
CA ARG A 111 -5.16 0.73 -3.41
C ARG A 111 -4.36 1.48 -2.34
N THR A 112 -3.40 2.29 -2.75
CA THR A 112 -2.58 3.08 -1.83
C THR A 112 -3.38 4.20 -1.18
N LEU A 113 -4.33 4.80 -1.92
CA LEU A 113 -5.29 5.75 -1.34
C LEU A 113 -6.20 5.07 -0.31
N LEU A 114 -6.73 3.89 -0.59
CA LEU A 114 -7.53 3.13 0.39
C LEU A 114 -6.69 2.76 1.62
N LEU A 115 -5.44 2.34 1.41
CA LEU A 115 -4.51 2.08 2.52
C LEU A 115 -4.29 3.34 3.35
N ALA A 116 -4.09 4.50 2.73
CA ALA A 116 -3.94 5.77 3.42
C ALA A 116 -5.23 6.20 4.15
N LEU A 117 -6.41 5.97 3.57
CA LEU A 117 -7.65 6.37 4.24
C LEU A 117 -7.95 5.49 5.46
N PHE A 118 -7.62 4.20 5.38
CA PHE A 118 -7.95 3.20 6.40
C PHE A 118 -6.73 2.71 7.19
N TRP A 119 -5.58 3.39 7.13
CA TRP A 119 -4.41 2.98 7.92
C TRP A 119 -4.66 3.02 9.43
N PRO A 120 -5.45 3.95 10.02
CA PRO A 120 -5.70 3.92 11.47
C PRO A 120 -6.42 2.64 11.88
N VAL A 121 -7.45 2.24 11.12
CA VAL A 121 -8.16 0.97 11.31
C VAL A 121 -7.21 -0.21 11.11
N THR A 122 -6.38 -0.15 10.07
CA THR A 122 -5.38 -1.18 9.80
C THR A 122 -4.41 -1.33 10.97
N LEU A 123 -3.97 -0.22 11.57
CA LEU A 123 -3.05 -0.21 12.70
C LEU A 123 -3.70 -0.75 13.97
N ILE A 124 -4.97 -0.42 14.25
CA ILE A 124 -5.74 -1.03 15.36
C ILE A 124 -5.81 -2.55 15.19
N VAL A 125 -6.13 -3.03 13.98
CA VAL A 125 -6.18 -4.48 13.69
C VAL A 125 -4.80 -5.12 13.83
N MET A 126 -3.74 -4.45 13.38
CA MET A 126 -2.36 -4.93 13.53
C MET A 126 -1.96 -5.05 15.00
N LEU A 127 -2.22 -4.01 15.81
CA LEU A 127 -1.93 -4.03 17.25
C LEU A 127 -2.74 -5.13 17.96
N GLY A 128 -4.04 -5.24 17.69
CA GLY A 128 -4.88 -6.30 18.26
C GLY A 128 -4.39 -7.72 17.91
N SER A 129 -3.81 -7.91 16.71
CA SER A 129 -3.22 -9.19 16.33
C SER A 129 -1.95 -9.54 17.12
N LEU A 130 -1.15 -8.54 17.53
CA LEU A 130 0.03 -8.77 18.38
C LEU A 130 -0.37 -9.27 19.77
N PHE A 131 -1.47 -8.75 20.34
CA PHE A 131 -1.93 -9.13 21.68
C PHE A 131 -2.72 -10.44 21.73
N SER A 132 -3.36 -10.84 20.62
CA SER A 132 -4.19 -12.05 20.57
C SER A 132 -3.42 -13.34 20.28
N GLY A 133 -2.11 -13.25 19.99
CA GLY A 133 -1.30 -14.41 19.55
C GLY A 133 -1.75 -15.00 18.21
N SER A 134 -2.76 -14.40 17.56
CA SER A 134 -3.29 -14.82 16.27
C SER A 134 -2.40 -14.23 15.17
N PRO A 135 -1.84 -15.05 14.26
CA PRO A 135 -1.05 -14.54 13.17
C PRO A 135 -1.94 -13.64 12.29
N GLY A 136 -1.70 -12.33 12.38
CA GLY A 136 -2.54 -11.25 11.84
C GLY A 136 -2.91 -11.36 10.36
N PHE A 137 -3.90 -10.55 9.96
CA PHE A 137 -4.51 -10.50 8.63
C PHE A 137 -4.57 -11.88 7.95
N ALA A 138 -5.42 -12.76 8.50
CA ALA A 138 -5.64 -14.08 7.95
C ALA A 138 -5.98 -13.95 6.45
N PRO A 139 -5.34 -14.75 5.57
CA PRO A 139 -5.60 -14.70 4.14
C PRO A 139 -7.07 -15.04 3.91
N ASN A 140 -7.87 -14.07 3.45
CA ASN A 140 -9.30 -14.25 3.17
C ASN A 140 -9.47 -15.44 2.20
N VAL A 141 -9.90 -16.60 2.68
CA VAL A 141 -9.82 -17.90 1.97
C VAL A 141 -10.82 -18.00 0.81
N SER A 142 -11.49 -16.91 0.44
CA SER A 142 -12.48 -16.91 -0.63
C SER A 142 -11.84 -16.99 -2.02
N ARG A 143 -12.44 -17.79 -2.90
CA ARG A 143 -12.10 -17.92 -4.34
C ARG A 143 -12.33 -16.62 -5.13
N ALA A 144 -12.78 -15.53 -4.49
CA ALA A 144 -13.07 -14.24 -5.10
C ALA A 144 -11.89 -13.23 -5.01
N ARG A 145 -10.65 -13.70 -4.82
CA ARG A 145 -9.50 -12.79 -4.79
C ARG A 145 -9.12 -12.32 -6.19
N HIS A 146 -9.23 -11.02 -6.43
CA HIS A 146 -8.66 -10.41 -7.64
C HIS A 146 -7.13 -10.27 -7.57
N TYR A 147 -6.54 -10.24 -6.37
CA TYR A 147 -5.11 -10.01 -6.15
C TYR A 147 -4.51 -10.90 -5.07
N VAL A 148 -3.23 -11.20 -5.22
CA VAL A 148 -2.40 -11.97 -4.27
C VAL A 148 -1.08 -11.24 -4.00
N VAL A 149 -0.57 -11.39 -2.78
CA VAL A 149 0.76 -10.90 -2.41
C VAL A 149 1.70 -12.09 -2.37
N ALA A 150 2.59 -12.18 -3.35
CA ALA A 150 3.54 -13.27 -3.51
C ALA A 150 4.91 -12.91 -2.92
N ASP A 151 5.57 -13.87 -2.27
CA ASP A 151 6.99 -13.77 -1.91
C ASP A 151 7.84 -14.05 -3.14
N VAL A 152 8.71 -13.11 -3.48
CA VAL A 152 9.56 -13.18 -4.68
C VAL A 152 11.00 -13.61 -4.33
N ARG A 153 11.33 -13.78 -3.04
CA ARG A 153 12.63 -14.30 -2.58
C ARG A 153 12.71 -15.81 -2.64
N SER A 154 11.57 -16.50 -2.63
CA SER A 154 11.46 -17.96 -2.65
C SER A 154 11.69 -18.60 -4.04
N ARG A 155 12.37 -17.89 -4.95
CA ARG A 155 12.74 -18.39 -6.28
C ARG A 155 13.99 -19.23 -6.23
#